data_AF-A0A1I7MQ43-F1
#
_entry.id   AF-A0A1I7MQ43-F1
#
_cell.length_a   1.000
_cell.length_b   1.000
_cell.length_c   1.000
_cell.angle_alpha   90.00
_cell.angle_beta   90.00
_cell.angle_gamma   90.00
#
_symmetry.space_group_name_H-M   'P 1'
#
loop_
_entity.id
_entity.type
_entity.pdbx_description
1 polymer ?
#
loop_
_entity_poly.entity_id
_entity_poly.type
_entity_poly.pdbx_seq_one_letter_code
_entity_poly.pdbx_strand_id
1 'polypeptide(L)' 'MQAGYLFGKWIQRKLKENGTNWVINWIASKVGKTLAKAIVSRVATVGATAAAGYLATILGANAALAGPVGAIVGAATGWL' A
#
# COMPACT_ATOMS: atom_id res chain seq x y z
N MET A 1 5.25 -12.26 -3.61
CA MET A 1 5.99 -11.51 -2.56
C MET A 1 6.36 -10.08 -2.97
N GLN A 2 6.71 -9.82 -4.24
CA GLN A 2 7.12 -8.48 -4.71
C GLN A 2 6.05 -7.38 -4.62
N ALA A 3 4.79 -7.65 -5.02
CA ALA A 3 3.75 -6.61 -5.09
C ALA A 3 3.39 -6.01 -3.71
N GLY A 4 3.22 -6.85 -2.68
CA GLY A 4 2.95 -6.39 -1.31
C GLY A 4 4.11 -5.58 -0.71
N TYR A 5 5.35 -5.99 -0.99
CA TYR A 5 6.54 -5.25 -0.56
C TYR A 5 6.65 -3.89 -1.27
N LEU A 6 6.49 -3.85 -2.59
CA LEU A 6 6.55 -2.63 -3.38
C LEU A 6 5.44 -1.65 -3.01
N PHE A 7 4.23 -2.15 -2.77
CA PHE A 7 3.13 -1.33 -2.26
C PHE A 7 3.42 -0.79 -0.86
N GLY A 8 3.97 -1.62 0.04
CA GLY A 8 4.42 -1.18 1.35
C GLY A 8 5.51 -0.10 1.27
N LYS A 9 6.45 -0.24 0.34
CA LYS A 9 7.54 0.72 0.12
C LYS A 9 6.99 2.03 -0.44
N TRP A 10 6.02 1.96 -1.35
CA TRP A 10 5.29 3.13 -1.85
C TRP A 10 4.53 3.84 -0.73
N ILE A 11 3.82 3.11 0.14
CA ILE A 11 3.15 3.68 1.32
C ILE A 11 4.17 4.38 2.21
N GLN A 12 5.31 3.76 2.52
CA GLN A 12 6.36 4.41 3.32
C GLN A 12 6.89 5.70 2.65
N ARG A 13 7.08 5.68 1.33
CA ARG A 13 7.53 6.86 0.59
C ARG A 13 6.49 7.97 0.62
N LYS A 14 5.21 7.62 0.40
CA LYS A 14 4.09 8.58 0.45
C LYS A 14 3.79 9.09 1.85
N LEU A 15 4.04 8.30 2.88
CA LEU A 15 4.00 8.74 4.27
C LEU A 15 5.00 9.86 4.53
N LYS A 16 6.21 9.76 3.96
CA LYS A 16 7.23 10.82 4.05
C LYS A 16 6.92 12.03 3.17
N GLU A 17 6.40 11.82 1.96
CA GLU A 17 6.14 12.92 0.99
C GLU A 17 4.86 13.71 1.27
N ASN A 18 3.76 13.05 1.67
CA ASN A 18 2.41 13.65 1.72
C ASN A 18 1.72 13.51 3.08
N GLY A 19 2.33 12.80 4.03
CA GLY A 19 1.77 12.55 5.36
C GLY A 19 0.69 11.45 5.43
N THR A 20 0.46 10.95 6.64
CA THR A 20 -0.40 9.78 6.91
C THR A 20 -1.83 9.94 6.44
N ASN A 21 -2.41 11.14 6.61
CA ASN A 21 -3.82 11.38 6.29
C ASN A 21 -4.11 11.31 4.79
N TRP A 22 -3.16 11.78 3.96
CA TRP A 22 -3.29 11.72 2.50
C TRP A 22 -3.26 10.28 2.00
N VAL A 23 -2.32 9.47 2.49
CA VAL A 23 -2.20 8.06 2.09
C VAL A 23 -3.41 7.26 2.53
N ILE A 24 -3.91 7.50 3.76
CA ILE A 24 -5.14 6.88 4.23
C ILE A 24 -6.31 7.26 3.32
N ASN A 25 -6.49 8.53 2.97
CA ASN A 25 -7.58 8.94 2.08
C ASN A 25 -7.46 8.34 0.68
N TRP A 26 -6.25 8.28 0.11
CA TRP A 26 -6.04 7.68 -1.21
C TRP A 26 -6.42 6.19 -1.22
N ILE A 27 -5.97 5.42 -0.23
CA ILE A 27 -6.30 4.01 -0.09
C ILE A 27 -7.77 3.83 0.29
N ALA A 28 -8.33 4.72 1.11
CA ALA A 28 -9.72 4.69 1.53
C ALA A 28 -10.69 4.86 0.35
N SER A 29 -10.33 5.67 -0.65
CA SER A 29 -11.08 5.78 -1.89
C SER A 29 -11.09 4.49 -2.73
N LYS A 30 -10.27 3.49 -2.38
CA LYS A 30 -10.20 2.19 -3.08
C LYS A 30 -10.79 1.04 -2.28
N VAL A 31 -10.63 1.03 -0.94
CA VAL A 31 -11.00 -0.11 -0.08
C VAL A 31 -11.78 0.28 1.18
N GLY A 32 -12.15 1.54 1.32
CA GLY A 32 -12.79 2.05 2.51
C GLY A 32 -11.80 2.48 3.59
N LYS A 33 -12.24 3.42 4.44
CA LYS A 33 -11.40 4.07 5.46
C LYS A 33 -10.82 3.08 6.48
N THR A 34 -11.58 2.07 6.88
CA THR A 34 -11.17 1.12 7.93
C THR A 34 -9.98 0.27 7.49
N LEU A 35 -10.06 -0.31 6.28
CA LEU A 35 -8.97 -1.13 5.73
C LEU A 35 -7.75 -0.27 5.40
N ALA A 36 -7.97 0.93 4.86
CA ALA A 36 -6.90 1.89 4.56
C ALA A 36 -6.11 2.28 5.81
N LYS A 37 -6.80 2.57 6.92
CA LYS A 37 -6.15 2.90 8.18
C LYS A 37 -5.34 1.72 8.70
N ALA A 38 -5.89 0.50 8.65
CA ALA A 38 -5.17 -0.71 9.06
C ALA A 38 -3.91 -0.93 8.22
N ILE A 39 -4.00 -0.80 6.90
CA ILE A 39 -2.86 -0.92 5.98
C ILE A 39 -1.77 0.10 6.30
N VAL A 40 -2.13 1.38 6.35
CA VAL A 40 -1.16 2.47 6.54
C VAL A 40 -0.54 2.41 7.92
N SER A 41 -1.33 2.17 8.97
CA SER A 41 -0.81 2.00 10.33
C SER A 41 0.12 0.79 10.42
N ARG A 42 -0.23 -0.35 9.83
CA ARG A 42 0.64 -1.54 9.81
C ARG A 42 1.98 -1.20 9.14
N VAL A 43 1.96 -0.58 7.96
CA VAL A 43 3.18 -0.20 7.24
C VAL A 43 4.00 0.84 8.02
N ALA A 44 3.35 1.79 8.69
CA ALA A 44 4.03 2.79 9.51
C ALA A 44 4.69 2.16 10.75
N THR A 45 4.08 1.13 11.35
CA THR A 45 4.58 0.48 12.57
C THR A 45 5.64 -0.58 12.30
N VAL A 46 5.42 -1.48 11.33
CA VAL A 46 6.32 -2.63 11.10
C VAL A 46 7.21 -2.48 9.85
N GLY A 47 6.98 -1.44 9.05
CA GLY A 47 7.70 -1.19 7.80
C GLY A 47 7.19 -2.02 6.61
N ALA A 48 7.65 -1.64 5.41
CA ALA A 48 7.23 -2.26 4.15
C ALA A 48 7.49 -3.77 4.08
N THR A 49 8.62 -4.23 4.64
CA THR A 49 9.04 -5.63 4.59
C THR A 49 8.14 -6.55 5.41
N ALA A 50 7.88 -6.19 6.67
CA ALA A 50 7.02 -6.99 7.55
C ALA A 50 5.52 -6.84 7.21
N ALA A 51 5.12 -5.71 6.61
CA ALA A 51 3.77 -5.52 6.11
C ALA A 51 3.52 -6.20 4.75
N ALA A 52 4.57 -6.62 4.02
CA ALA A 52 4.45 -7.15 2.66
C ALA A 52 3.53 -8.38 2.58
N GLY A 53 3.60 -9.28 3.55
CA GLY A 53 2.73 -10.46 3.61
C GLY A 53 1.27 -10.08 3.78
N TYR A 54 0.98 -9.21 4.76
CA TYR A 54 -0.37 -8.70 5.03
C TYR A 54 -0.94 -7.92 3.83
N LEU A 55 -0.12 -7.08 3.20
CA LEU A 55 -0.48 -6.34 2.00
C LEU A 55 -0.75 -7.27 0.82
N ALA A 56 0.05 -8.32 0.64
CA ALA A 56 -0.18 -9.31 -0.41
C ALA A 56 -1.50 -10.06 -0.19
N THR A 57 -1.86 -10.38 1.05
CA THR A 57 -3.16 -10.98 1.38
C THR A 57 -4.31 -10.04 1.04
N ILE A 58 -4.21 -8.75 1.41
CA ILE A 58 -5.24 -7.76 1.09
C ILE A 58 -5.32 -7.48 -0.43
N LEU A 59 -4.18 -7.42 -1.12
CA LEU A 59 -4.12 -7.25 -2.56
C LEU A 59 -4.75 -8.41 -3.31
N GLY A 60 -4.49 -9.64 -2.86
CA GLY A 60 -5.10 -10.85 -3.42
C GLY A 60 -6.60 -10.95 -3.12
N ALA A 61 -7.03 -10.49 -1.93
CA ALA A 61 -8.43 -10.51 -1.53
C ALA A 61 -9.26 -9.36 -2.13
N ASN A 62 -8.61 -8.27 -2.58
CA ASN A 62 -9.28 -7.04 -2.96
C ASN A 62 -8.89 -6.60 -4.37
N ALA A 63 -9.64 -7.09 -5.36
CA ALA A 63 -9.46 -6.78 -6.78
C ALA A 63 -9.48 -5.26 -7.07
N ALA A 64 -10.18 -4.48 -6.24
CA ALA A 64 -10.23 -3.02 -6.32
C ALA A 64 -8.88 -2.33 -6.02
N LEU A 65 -8.00 -2.98 -5.22
CA LEU A 65 -6.61 -2.55 -5.04
C LEU A 65 -5.70 -3.11 -6.12
N ALA A 66 -5.97 -4.33 -6.63
CA ALA A 66 -5.08 -5.00 -7.57
C ALA A 66 -4.80 -4.15 -8.82
N GLY A 67 -5.77 -3.40 -9.33
CA GLY A 67 -5.57 -2.47 -10.45
C GLY A 67 -4.68 -1.25 -10.11
N PRO A 68 -5.11 -0.36 -9.20
CA PRO A 68 -4.34 0.82 -8.81
C PRO A 68 -2.97 0.49 -8.21
N VAL A 69 -2.89 -0.59 -7.42
CA VAL A 69 -1.64 -1.05 -6.85
C VAL A 69 -0.80 -1.79 -7.88
N GLY A 70 -1.41 -2.53 -8.81
CA GLY A 70 -0.70 -3.06 -9.97
C GLY A 70 -0.07 -1.96 -10.82
N ALA A 71 -0.75 -0.82 -10.98
CA ALA A 71 -0.18 0.36 -11.63
C ALA A 71 0.94 1.02 -10.80
N ILE A 72 0.80 1.11 -9.47
CA ILE A 72 1.86 1.61 -8.57
C ILE A 72 3.08 0.69 -8.58
N VAL A 73 2.85 -0.62 -8.50
CA VAL A 73 3.88 -1.66 -8.49
C VAL A 73 4.56 -1.70 -9.86
N GLY A 74 3.78 -1.66 -10.95
CA GLY A 74 4.28 -1.58 -12.32
C GLY A 74 5.09 -0.31 -12.58
N ALA A 75 4.62 0.84 -12.10
CA ALA A 75 5.38 2.09 -12.15
C ALA A 75 6.62 2.04 -11.25
N ALA A 76 6.56 1.40 -10.08
CA ALA A 76 7.70 1.24 -9.19
C ALA A 76 8.75 0.23 -9.72
N THR A 77 8.34 -0.78 -10.48
CA THR A 77 9.26 -1.69 -11.19
C THR A 77 9.81 -1.10 -12.48
N GLY A 78 9.12 -0.14 -13.11
CA GLY A 78 9.64 0.62 -14.25
C GLY A 78 10.50 1.84 -13.87
N TRP A 79 10.61 2.13 -12.57
CA TRP A 79 11.48 3.16 -11.99
C TRP A 79 12.73 2.58 -11.32
N LEU A 80 12.97 1.28 -11.45
CA LEU A 80 14.21 0.57 -11.12
C LEU A 80 14.94 0.24 -12.42
#